data_AF-A0A6P1Q038-F1
#
_entry.id   AF-A0A6P1Q038-F1
#
_cell.length_a   1.000
_cell.length_b   1.000
_cell.length_c   1.000
_cell.angle_alpha   90.00
_cell.angle_beta   90.00
_cell.angle_gamma   90.00
#
_symmetry.space_group_name_H-M   'P 1'
#
loop_
_entity.id
_entity.type
_entity.pdbx_description
1 polymer ?
#
loop_
_entity_poly.entity_id
_entity_poly.type
_entity_poly.pdbx_seq_one_letter_code
_entity_poly.pdbx_strand_id
1 'polypeptide(L)'
;MKKTFAIVAMLAATFAGAAQADDAAIQQSLRKLGIDKTEIYPSPLPGMKTILSDSGVLYVSEDGKHFIQGPLYDVGGARPVNVTNQLLQKKVDALSKDMIVYKAPKEQYVITVFTDTTCGYCRKLHQEMSDYNALGITVRYLAFPREGMNGQWQKR
;
A
#
# COMPACT_ATOMS: atom_id res chain seq x y z
N MET A 1 -30.22 -50.94 18.38
CA MET A 1 -28.94 -50.30 18.01
C MET A 1 -29.14 -49.62 16.67
N LYS A 2 -29.30 -48.28 16.58
CA LYS A 2 -29.39 -47.48 15.32
C LYS A 2 -30.00 -46.08 15.60
N LYS A 3 -29.49 -45.27 16.54
CA LYS A 3 -30.01 -43.89 16.75
C LYS A 3 -28.97 -42.83 17.15
N THR A 4 -27.68 -43.12 17.17
CA THR A 4 -26.68 -42.22 17.78
C THR A 4 -25.71 -41.53 16.81
N PHE A 5 -25.83 -41.72 15.50
CA PHE A 5 -24.82 -41.23 14.54
C PHE A 5 -25.14 -39.90 13.83
N ALA A 6 -26.20 -39.18 14.20
CA ALA A 6 -26.67 -38.02 13.43
C ALA A 6 -26.37 -36.63 14.05
N ILE A 7 -25.53 -36.51 15.08
CA ILE A 7 -25.34 -35.23 15.81
C ILE A 7 -23.97 -34.57 15.55
N VAL A 8 -22.99 -35.27 14.95
CA VAL A 8 -21.61 -34.75 14.86
C VAL A 8 -21.35 -33.86 13.62
N ALA A 9 -22.27 -33.78 12.65
CA ALA A 9 -22.04 -33.04 11.41
C ALA A 9 -22.39 -31.53 11.45
N MET A 10 -22.90 -31.01 12.57
CA MET A 10 -23.41 -29.64 12.69
C MET A 10 -22.54 -28.74 13.60
N LEU A 11 -21.21 -28.84 13.51
CA LEU A 11 -20.29 -27.95 14.24
C LEU A 11 -19.16 -27.34 13.39
N ALA A 12 -19.18 -27.51 12.07
CA ALA A 12 -18.10 -27.05 11.19
C ALA A 12 -18.38 -25.73 10.43
N ALA A 13 -19.48 -25.01 10.73
CA ALA A 13 -19.93 -23.88 9.90
C ALA A 13 -19.73 -22.47 10.52
N THR A 14 -19.13 -22.32 11.70
CA THR A 14 -19.13 -21.03 12.43
C THR A 14 -17.90 -20.13 12.22
N PHE A 15 -16.87 -20.54 11.49
CA PHE A 15 -15.62 -19.76 11.40
C PHE A 15 -15.57 -18.66 10.34
N ALA A 16 -16.59 -18.50 9.49
CA ALA A 16 -16.58 -17.48 8.43
C ALA A 16 -17.12 -16.10 8.87
N GLY A 17 -17.74 -15.98 10.05
CA GLY A 17 -18.44 -14.76 10.48
C GLY A 17 -17.61 -13.76 11.29
N ALA A 18 -16.49 -14.17 11.89
CA ALA A 18 -15.70 -13.30 12.78
C ALA A 18 -14.93 -12.22 12.01
N ALA A 19 -14.26 -12.59 10.92
CA ALA A 19 -13.38 -11.68 10.19
C ALA A 19 -14.09 -10.47 9.56
N GLN A 20 -15.38 -10.60 9.22
CA GLN A 20 -16.14 -9.53 8.56
C GLN A 20 -16.85 -8.59 9.57
N ALA A 21 -17.11 -9.06 10.80
CA ALA A 21 -17.64 -8.23 11.87
C ALA A 21 -16.59 -7.26 12.43
N ASP A 22 -15.32 -7.69 12.47
CA ASP A 22 -14.20 -6.90 12.99
C ASP A 22 -13.83 -5.72 12.07
N ASP A 23 -13.89 -5.90 10.75
CA ASP A 23 -13.60 -4.84 9.78
C ASP A 23 -14.58 -3.65 9.89
N ALA A 24 -15.86 -3.92 10.17
CA ALA A 24 -16.86 -2.87 10.36
C ALA A 24 -16.59 -2.03 11.63
N ALA A 25 -16.15 -2.68 12.71
CA ALA A 25 -15.77 -2.00 13.95
C ALA A 25 -14.53 -1.10 13.72
N ILE A 26 -13.53 -1.58 13.00
CA ILE A 26 -12.36 -0.79 12.59
C ILE A 26 -12.79 0.43 11.78
N GLN A 27 -13.62 0.24 10.75
CA GLN A 27 -14.11 1.35 9.93
C GLN A 27 -14.87 2.39 10.76
N GLN A 28 -15.74 1.96 11.68
CA GLN A 28 -16.49 2.87 12.53
C GLN A 28 -15.58 3.69 13.46
N SER A 29 -14.55 3.05 14.04
CA SER A 29 -13.56 3.76 14.87
C SER A 29 -12.77 4.79 14.07
N LEU A 30 -12.31 4.43 12.87
CA LEU A 30 -11.52 5.31 12.01
C LEU A 30 -12.33 6.51 11.48
N ARG A 31 -13.60 6.31 11.13
CA ARG A 31 -14.50 7.40 10.72
C ARG A 31 -14.68 8.46 11.81
N LYS A 32 -14.73 8.06 13.10
CA LYS A 32 -14.79 9.00 14.23
C LYS A 32 -13.56 9.90 14.31
N LEU A 33 -12.44 9.47 13.72
CA LEU A 33 -11.20 10.23 13.62
C LEU A 33 -11.08 11.01 12.30
N GLY A 34 -12.13 11.03 11.47
CA GLY A 34 -12.11 11.67 10.15
C GLY A 34 -11.39 10.86 9.07
N ILE A 35 -11.15 9.56 9.29
CA ILE A 35 -10.49 8.66 8.34
C ILE A 35 -11.58 7.82 7.67
N ASP A 36 -12.17 8.34 6.60
CA ASP A 36 -13.36 7.74 5.98
C ASP A 36 -13.04 6.73 4.88
N LYS A 37 -12.03 7.02 4.04
CA LYS A 37 -11.61 6.19 2.92
C LYS A 37 -10.49 5.28 3.38
N THR A 38 -10.82 4.01 3.57
CA THR A 38 -9.86 3.00 4.02
C THR A 38 -9.98 1.72 3.22
N GLU A 39 -8.85 1.09 3.00
CA GLU A 39 -8.77 -0.29 2.51
C GLU A 39 -8.15 -1.16 3.61
N ILE A 40 -8.78 -2.30 3.89
CA ILE A 40 -8.38 -3.20 4.98
C ILE A 40 -7.71 -4.43 4.39
N TYR A 41 -6.53 -4.74 4.91
CA TYR A 41 -5.72 -5.88 4.52
C TYR A 41 -5.34 -6.72 5.75
N PRO A 42 -5.10 -8.04 5.57
CA PRO A 42 -4.45 -8.83 6.60
C PRO A 42 -3.09 -8.24 7.00
N SER A 43 -2.78 -8.25 8.29
CA SER A 43 -1.47 -7.86 8.83
C SER A 43 -0.63 -9.09 9.13
N PRO A 44 0.71 -9.03 9.00
CA PRO A 44 1.59 -10.06 9.55
C PRO A 44 1.70 -10.00 11.09
N LEU A 45 1.20 -8.94 11.74
CA LEU A 45 1.09 -8.87 13.20
C LEU A 45 -0.20 -9.57 13.68
N PRO A 46 -0.11 -10.55 14.59
CA PRO A 46 -1.29 -11.19 15.17
C PRO A 46 -2.22 -10.19 15.86
N GLY A 47 -3.53 -10.34 15.68
CA GLY A 47 -4.54 -9.48 16.30
C GLY A 47 -4.62 -8.05 15.72
N MET A 48 -3.98 -7.82 14.57
CA MET A 48 -3.95 -6.51 13.90
C MET A 48 -4.37 -6.65 12.43
N LYS A 49 -4.87 -5.56 11.85
CA LYS A 49 -5.11 -5.38 10.41
C LYS A 49 -4.25 -4.25 9.87
N THR A 50 -3.88 -4.33 8.60
CA THR A 50 -3.20 -3.25 7.89
C THR A 50 -4.25 -2.39 7.18
N ILE A 51 -4.29 -1.11 7.50
CA ILE A 51 -5.25 -0.15 6.95
C ILE A 51 -4.50 0.82 6.07
N LEU A 52 -4.85 0.87 4.78
CA LEU A 52 -4.43 1.93 3.88
C LEU A 52 -5.47 3.04 3.92
N SER A 53 -5.03 4.26 4.23
CA SER A 53 -5.87 5.45 4.17
C SER A 53 -5.18 6.57 3.40
N ASP A 54 -5.91 7.64 3.10
CA ASP A 54 -5.37 8.83 2.44
C ASP A 54 -4.27 9.53 3.27
N SER A 55 -4.18 9.25 4.57
CA SER A 55 -3.16 9.80 5.48
C SER A 55 -1.98 8.85 5.74
N GLY A 56 -1.91 7.73 5.02
CA GLY A 56 -0.86 6.73 5.15
C GLY A 56 -1.37 5.39 5.69
N VAL A 57 -0.42 4.51 6.03
CA VAL A 57 -0.70 3.15 6.48
C VAL A 57 -0.74 3.08 8.01
N LEU A 58 -1.81 2.49 8.54
CA LEU A 58 -2.00 2.22 9.96
C LEU A 58 -2.06 0.70 10.20
N TYR A 59 -1.61 0.29 11.38
CA TYR A 59 -1.83 -1.06 11.91
C TYR A 59 -2.82 -0.93 13.05
N VAL A 60 -4.01 -1.50 12.89
CA VAL A 60 -5.13 -1.32 13.84
C VAL A 60 -5.47 -2.65 14.48
N SER A 61 -5.72 -2.69 15.79
CA SER A 61 -6.18 -3.90 16.47
C SER A 61 -7.51 -4.38 15.88
N GLU A 62 -7.77 -5.68 15.90
CA GLU A 62 -9.02 -6.25 15.33
C GLU A 62 -10.29 -5.67 15.98
N ASP A 63 -10.21 -5.27 17.26
CA ASP A 63 -11.30 -4.59 17.95
C ASP A 63 -11.43 -3.08 17.65
N GLY A 64 -10.55 -2.54 16.80
CA GLY A 64 -10.57 -1.16 16.33
C GLY A 64 -10.23 -0.10 17.39
N LYS A 65 -9.71 -0.49 18.55
CA LYS A 65 -9.47 0.44 19.68
C LYS A 65 -8.08 1.05 19.71
N HIS A 66 -7.09 0.38 19.14
CA HIS A 66 -5.70 0.82 19.16
C HIS A 66 -5.16 0.85 17.73
N PHE A 67 -4.32 1.83 17.44
CA PHE A 67 -3.57 1.84 16.19
C PHE A 67 -2.13 2.28 16.39
N ILE A 68 -1.28 1.85 15.48
CA ILE A 68 0.12 2.26 15.36
C ILE A 68 0.32 2.75 13.93
N GLN A 69 1.00 3.88 13.76
CA GLN A 69 1.38 4.37 12.45
C GLN A 69 2.51 3.50 11.86
N GLY A 70 2.37 3.12 10.58
CA GLY A 70 3.44 2.42 9.88
C GLY A 70 4.70 3.29 9.65
N PRO A 71 5.74 2.72 9.04
CA PRO A 71 5.77 1.37 8.46
C PRO A 71 6.09 0.27 9.46
N LEU A 72 5.71 -0.96 9.11
CA LEU A 72 6.13 -2.19 9.78
C LEU A 72 7.34 -2.79 9.05
N TYR A 73 8.30 -3.26 9.84
CA TYR A 73 9.45 -4.00 9.37
C TYR A 73 9.41 -5.45 9.88
N ASP A 74 9.65 -6.40 8.99
CA ASP A 74 10.05 -7.76 9.37
C ASP A 74 11.57 -7.78 9.57
N VAL A 75 12.01 -8.23 10.75
CA VAL A 75 13.42 -8.29 11.15
C VAL A 75 13.89 -9.73 11.42
N GLY A 76 13.12 -10.74 11.02
CA GLY A 76 13.48 -12.14 11.21
C GLY A 76 14.57 -12.65 10.25
N GLY A 77 14.83 -11.92 9.16
CA GLY A 77 15.84 -12.25 8.16
C GLY A 77 17.21 -11.61 8.41
N ALA A 78 18.12 -11.77 7.45
CA ALA A 78 19.47 -11.20 7.52
C ALA A 78 19.49 -9.65 7.50
N ARG A 79 18.42 -9.01 7.03
CA ARG A 79 18.24 -7.55 7.00
C ARG A 79 16.77 -7.20 7.23
N PRO A 80 16.47 -6.04 7.84
CA PRO A 80 15.09 -5.55 7.96
C PRO A 80 14.41 -5.38 6.60
N VAL A 81 13.16 -5.81 6.49
CA VAL A 81 12.32 -5.69 5.29
C VAL A 81 11.09 -4.86 5.62
N ASN A 82 10.87 -3.76 4.90
CA ASN A 82 9.67 -2.93 5.07
C ASN A 82 8.46 -3.61 4.40
N VAL A 83 7.65 -4.32 5.18
CA VAL A 83 6.48 -5.06 4.67
C VAL A 83 5.33 -4.13 4.27
N THR A 84 5.25 -2.93 4.84
CA THR A 84 4.31 -1.89 4.39
C THR A 84 4.59 -1.50 2.94
N ASN A 85 5.85 -1.24 2.60
CA ASN A 85 6.23 -0.83 1.25
C ASN A 85 6.07 -1.96 0.24
N GLN A 86 6.23 -3.24 0.64
CA GLN A 86 5.93 -4.37 -0.25
C GLN A 86 4.45 -4.43 -0.63
N LEU A 87 3.54 -4.11 0.30
CA LEU A 87 2.12 -3.98 0.00
C LEU A 87 1.86 -2.79 -0.94
N LEU A 88 2.45 -1.62 -0.65
CA LEU A 88 2.29 -0.42 -1.47
C LEU A 88 2.91 -0.57 -2.88
N GLN A 89 3.96 -1.37 -3.04
CA GLN A 89 4.56 -1.62 -4.35
C GLN A 89 3.54 -2.23 -5.32
N LYS A 90 2.66 -3.12 -4.85
CA LYS A 90 1.58 -3.69 -5.68
C LYS A 90 0.60 -2.62 -6.18
N LYS A 91 0.33 -1.59 -5.36
CA LYS A 91 -0.48 -0.43 -5.75
C LYS A 91 0.22 0.41 -6.80
N VAL A 92 1.52 0.65 -6.63
CA VAL A 92 2.34 1.37 -7.63
C VAL A 92 2.36 0.62 -8.96
N ASP A 93 2.56 -0.70 -8.95
CA ASP A 93 2.59 -1.50 -10.18
C ASP A 93 1.23 -1.56 -10.90
N ALA A 94 0.12 -1.47 -10.15
CA ALA A 94 -1.22 -1.36 -10.72
C ALA A 94 -1.43 -0.06 -11.52
N LEU A 95 -0.65 1.00 -11.24
CA LEU A 95 -0.65 2.27 -11.98
C LEU A 95 0.24 2.25 -13.23
N SER A 96 0.78 1.08 -13.61
CA SER A 96 1.72 0.96 -14.75
C SER A 96 1.23 1.58 -16.06
N LYS A 97 -0.09 1.59 -16.31
CA LYS A 97 -0.71 2.19 -17.51
C LYS A 97 -0.69 3.73 -17.49
N ASP A 98 -0.59 4.32 -16.31
CA ASP A 98 -0.60 5.78 -16.10
C ASP A 98 0.82 6.35 -16.01
N MET A 99 1.85 5.50 -16.16
CA MET A 99 3.25 5.91 -16.07
C MET A 99 3.77 6.46 -17.40
N ILE A 100 4.56 7.53 -17.32
CA ILE A 100 5.39 7.98 -18.44
C ILE A 100 6.71 7.21 -18.39
N VAL A 101 7.01 6.39 -19.41
CA VAL A 101 8.14 5.46 -19.40
C VAL A 101 9.24 5.90 -20.35
N TYR A 102 10.43 6.15 -19.80
CA TYR A 102 11.68 6.38 -20.53
C TYR A 102 12.53 5.11 -20.46
N LYS A 103 12.37 4.27 -21.48
CA LYS A 103 12.95 2.93 -21.52
C LYS A 103 14.43 2.98 -21.93
N ALA A 104 15.27 2.30 -21.15
CA ALA A 104 16.67 2.08 -21.52
C ALA A 104 16.78 1.09 -22.70
N PRO A 105 17.66 1.32 -23.69
CA PRO A 105 17.86 0.38 -24.80
C PRO A 105 18.33 -1.02 -24.35
N LYS A 106 19.18 -1.06 -23.30
CA LYS A 106 19.63 -2.29 -22.63
C LYS A 106 19.25 -2.22 -21.15
N GLU A 107 18.00 -2.53 -20.87
CA GLU A 107 17.43 -2.45 -19.52
C GLU A 107 18.14 -3.41 -18.54
N GLN A 108 18.73 -2.85 -17.49
CA GLN A 108 19.33 -3.55 -16.35
C GLN A 108 18.56 -3.27 -15.06
N TYR A 109 18.01 -2.05 -14.94
CA TYR A 109 17.27 -1.60 -13.77
C TYR A 109 16.00 -0.89 -14.20
N VAL A 110 14.96 -0.98 -13.36
CA VAL A 110 13.72 -0.23 -13.52
C VAL A 110 13.46 0.51 -12.22
N ILE A 111 13.33 1.83 -12.31
CA ILE A 111 12.94 2.67 -11.18
C ILE A 111 11.61 3.37 -11.48
N THR A 112 10.75 3.44 -10.47
CA THR A 112 9.60 4.35 -10.50
C THR A 112 9.93 5.61 -9.73
N VAL A 113 9.79 6.77 -10.38
CA VAL A 113 10.11 8.06 -9.82
C VAL A 113 8.82 8.87 -9.69
N PHE A 114 8.48 9.23 -8.45
CA PHE A 114 7.45 10.24 -8.20
C PHE A 114 8.05 11.62 -8.46
N THR A 115 7.48 12.36 -9.42
CA THR A 115 8.09 13.58 -9.97
C THR A 115 7.11 14.77 -9.96
N ASP A 116 7.67 15.97 -9.90
CA ASP A 116 6.96 17.25 -9.93
C ASP A 116 7.64 18.16 -10.96
N THR A 117 6.88 18.72 -11.92
CA THR A 117 7.43 19.56 -12.98
C THR A 117 7.99 20.90 -12.46
N THR A 118 7.56 21.33 -11.28
CA THR A 118 8.04 22.54 -10.60
C THR A 118 9.29 22.31 -9.73
N CYS A 119 9.70 21.05 -9.53
CA CYS A 119 10.83 20.67 -8.68
C CYS A 119 12.16 20.78 -9.44
N GLY A 120 13.10 21.57 -8.92
CA GLY A 120 14.42 21.78 -9.53
C GLY A 120 15.24 20.50 -9.74
N TYR A 121 15.30 19.62 -8.73
CA TYR A 121 15.99 18.33 -8.85
C TYR A 121 15.29 17.35 -9.80
N CYS A 122 13.97 17.43 -9.88
CA CYS A 122 13.18 16.60 -10.77
C CYS A 122 13.43 17.00 -12.24
N ARG A 123 13.55 18.31 -12.50
CA ARG A 123 14.00 18.83 -13.79
C ARG A 123 15.43 18.40 -14.12
N LYS A 124 16.35 18.48 -13.15
CA LYS A 124 17.73 18.02 -13.35
C LYS A 124 17.79 16.53 -13.71
N LEU A 125 17.10 15.68 -12.96
CA LEU A 125 17.02 14.24 -13.24
C LEU A 125 16.48 13.99 -14.66
N HIS A 126 15.47 14.75 -15.08
CA HIS A 126 14.93 14.62 -16.43
C HIS A 126 15.90 15.09 -17.54
N GLN A 127 16.69 16.14 -17.29
CA GLN A 127 17.72 16.62 -18.22
C GLN A 127 18.83 15.57 -18.45
N GLU A 128 19.08 14.72 -17.45
CA GLU A 128 20.08 13.65 -17.49
C GLU A 128 19.47 12.30 -17.93
N MET A 129 18.23 12.26 -18.44
CA MET A 129 17.51 11.01 -18.76
C MET A 129 18.27 10.11 -19.74
N SER A 130 18.93 10.71 -20.75
CA SER A 130 19.76 9.97 -21.69
C SER A 130 20.88 9.20 -21.00
N ASP A 131 21.48 9.80 -19.98
CA ASP A 131 22.63 9.23 -19.27
C ASP A 131 22.18 8.05 -18.39
N TYR A 132 21.04 8.18 -17.70
CA TYR A 132 20.41 7.07 -16.98
C TYR A 132 20.07 5.91 -17.92
N ASN A 133 19.46 6.19 -19.07
CA ASN A 133 19.10 5.17 -20.04
C ASN A 133 20.34 4.50 -20.66
N ALA A 134 21.42 5.24 -20.90
CA ALA A 134 22.70 4.71 -21.38
C ALA A 134 23.35 3.75 -20.36
N LEU A 135 23.15 4.01 -19.07
CA LEU A 135 23.57 3.12 -17.97
C LEU A 135 22.61 1.93 -17.74
N GLY A 136 21.57 1.78 -18.57
CA GLY A 136 20.62 0.67 -18.49
C GLY A 136 19.49 0.89 -17.48
N ILE A 137 19.24 2.11 -17.04
CA ILE A 137 18.18 2.43 -16.06
C ILE A 137 16.95 2.93 -16.81
N THR A 138 15.87 2.14 -16.79
CA THR A 138 14.53 2.57 -17.24
C THR A 138 13.87 3.37 -16.13
N VAL A 139 13.36 4.56 -16.47
CA VAL A 139 12.66 5.45 -15.53
C VAL A 139 11.17 5.48 -15.87
N ARG A 140 10.33 5.22 -14.87
CA ARG A 140 8.86 5.31 -14.96
C ARG A 140 8.38 6.45 -14.07
N TYR A 141 7.80 7.51 -14.63
CA TYR A 141 7.29 8.60 -13.82
C TYR A 141 5.84 8.39 -13.38
N LEU A 142 5.56 8.79 -12.14
CA LEU A 142 4.22 9.10 -11.64
C LEU A 142 4.21 10.54 -11.11
N ALA A 143 3.10 11.25 -11.30
CA ALA A 143 2.97 12.62 -10.83
C ALA A 143 2.86 12.68 -9.30
N PHE A 144 3.62 13.59 -8.68
CA PHE A 144 3.56 13.86 -7.25
C PHE A 144 3.70 15.37 -6.99
N PRO A 145 2.61 16.13 -7.06
CA PRO A 145 2.66 17.57 -6.84
C PRO A 145 2.96 17.89 -5.36
N ARG A 146 4.12 18.49 -5.08
CA ARG A 146 4.57 18.75 -3.70
C ARG A 146 3.71 19.79 -2.98
N GLU A 147 3.06 20.67 -3.74
CA GLU A 147 2.09 21.64 -3.25
C GLU A 147 0.70 21.04 -2.97
N GLY A 148 0.56 19.71 -3.17
CA GLY A 148 -0.72 19.01 -3.06
C GLY A 148 -1.58 19.16 -4.31
N MET A 149 -2.79 18.60 -4.23
CA MET A 149 -3.69 18.53 -5.37
C MET A 149 -4.15 19.92 -5.84
N ASN A 150 -4.24 20.92 -4.96
CA ASN A 150 -4.70 22.28 -5.28
C ASN A 150 -3.55 23.28 -5.54
N GLY A 151 -2.35 22.76 -5.85
CA GLY A 151 -1.16 23.56 -6.09
C GLY A 151 -1.21 24.39 -7.39
N GLN A 152 -0.25 25.29 -7.56
CA GLN A 152 -0.15 26.20 -8.71
C GLN A 152 0.02 25.46 -10.05
N TRP A 153 0.46 24.20 -10.02
CA TRP A 153 0.56 23.33 -11.19
C TRP A 153 -0.78 23.13 -11.92
N GLN A 154 -1.92 23.26 -11.23
CA GLN A 154 -3.25 23.16 -11.85
C GLN A 154 -3.62 24.37 -12.72
N LYS A 155 -2.94 25.51 -12.56
CA LYS A 155 -3.28 26.77 -13.22
C LYS A 155 -2.47 27.01 -14.52
N ARG A 156 -1.69 26.03 -14.95
CA ARG A 156 -0.84 26.08 -16.15
C ARG A 156 -1.38 25.13 -17.20
#